data_AF-A0A0L6JK72-F1
#
_entry.id   AF-A0A0L6JK72-F1
#
_cell.length_a   1.000
_cell.length_b   1.000
_cell.length_c   1.000
_cell.angle_alpha   90.00
_cell.angle_beta   90.00
_cell.angle_gamma   90.00
#
_symmetry.space_group_name_H-M   'P 1'
#
loop_
_entity.id
_entity.type
_entity.pdbx_description
1 polymer ?
#
loop_
_entity_poly.entity_id
_entity_poly.type
_entity_poly.pdbx_seq_one_letter_code
_entity_poly.pdbx_strand_id
1 'polypeptide(L)'
;MKSFMNQAREIFYKERKKLTFCFSWYNRIYKPKWMTKSMDQRFEDTYRHQRILYRNGRIAIGKIVQANTLLFKAGKDDSPAAMVYSEDPYFEENPDKLKTIASFLYSIKGVKCEDEDLQIFSDIMQDEVVPLFNFKVPEKITFGKSVYFTSFIVVRNHLPNGYIDFEYFPVIIYPEKTEASIILPSKYWIPMPKDIITLRTINKHIDLIYSDPEKYLDMAQKFIEYAIYKSRTAWWSRDAWRRRILHFRYQKSTALINKGNMKEAKELLEELLREINVSEAQRTGNTFYMLILSNIVSILVNVEKFEEAKEKIELIKITSSNLKYQKYIETFSKLLKFKEMELNILHDDLDKGGSYLQELLSVENNHTEKGNLLLYKGIYYYKRNEKDKALECLKQASNILKAPYQLQKVQYYIKMCS
;
A
#
# COMPACT_ATOMS: atom_id res chain seq x y z
N MET A 1 -15.04 2.59 16.44
CA MET A 1 -15.94 1.89 15.51
C MET A 1 -17.04 2.80 14.97
N LYS A 2 -17.85 3.48 15.81
CA LYS A 2 -18.86 4.47 15.41
C LYS A 2 -18.46 5.42 14.27
N SER A 3 -17.30 6.09 14.36
CA SER A 3 -16.80 6.99 13.30
C SER A 3 -16.62 6.28 11.94
N PHE A 4 -16.04 5.07 11.95
CA PHE A 4 -15.88 4.24 10.76
C PHE A 4 -17.22 3.85 10.13
N MET A 5 -18.21 3.45 10.95
CA MET A 5 -19.55 3.10 10.46
C MET A 5 -20.28 4.30 9.86
N ASN A 6 -20.19 5.47 10.49
CA ASN A 6 -20.76 6.71 9.97
C ASN A 6 -20.13 7.10 8.62
N GLN A 7 -18.81 7.03 8.52
CA GLN A 7 -18.10 7.29 7.27
C GLN A 7 -18.53 6.31 6.17
N ALA A 8 -18.61 5.02 6.48
CA ALA A 8 -19.04 4.00 5.53
C ALA A 8 -20.48 4.24 5.04
N ARG A 9 -21.39 4.62 5.94
CA ARG A 9 -22.77 5.02 5.62
C ARG A 9 -22.82 6.23 4.71
N GLU A 10 -22.07 7.28 5.02
CA GLU A 10 -22.05 8.49 4.21
C GLU A 10 -21.62 8.21 2.76
N ILE A 11 -20.52 7.48 2.58
CA ILE A 11 -20.01 7.13 1.25
C ILE A 11 -21.03 6.25 0.52
N PHE A 12 -21.51 5.19 1.19
CA PHE A 12 -22.48 4.27 0.59
C PHE A 12 -23.77 4.97 0.19
N TYR A 13 -24.40 5.74 1.07
CA TYR A 13 -25.67 6.42 0.78
C TYR A 13 -25.51 7.54 -0.26
N LYS A 14 -24.37 8.23 -0.28
CA LYS A 14 -24.07 9.22 -1.32
C LYS A 14 -23.91 8.56 -2.70
N GLU A 15 -23.19 7.44 -2.79
CA GLU A 15 -23.00 6.72 -4.06
C GLU A 15 -24.24 5.95 -4.49
N ARG A 16 -25.03 5.42 -3.55
CA ARG A 16 -26.29 4.73 -3.82
C ARG A 16 -27.29 5.61 -4.56
N LYS A 17 -27.35 6.91 -4.25
CA LYS A 17 -28.19 7.88 -4.97
C LYS A 17 -27.79 8.09 -6.43
N LYS A 18 -26.55 7.77 -6.80
CA LYS A 18 -26.04 7.86 -8.18
C LYS A 18 -26.29 6.59 -9.00
N LEU A 19 -26.81 5.52 -8.38
CA LEU A 19 -27.11 4.25 -9.04
C LEU A 19 -28.37 4.34 -9.91
N THR A 20 -28.27 5.02 -11.06
CA THR A 20 -29.23 4.88 -12.16
C THR A 20 -28.50 4.50 -13.45
N PHE A 21 -29.03 3.45 -14.09
CA PHE A 21 -28.57 2.74 -15.31
C PHE A 21 -27.29 1.88 -15.23
N CYS A 22 -26.15 2.40 -14.74
CA CYS A 22 -24.90 1.62 -14.67
C CYS A 22 -24.59 1.17 -13.24
N PHE A 23 -25.19 0.05 -12.82
CA PHE A 23 -24.78 -0.66 -11.60
C PHE A 23 -23.28 -0.98 -11.70
N SER A 24 -22.45 -0.34 -10.87
CA SER A 24 -20.99 -0.51 -10.88
C SER A 24 -20.63 -2.00 -10.90
N TRP A 25 -19.86 -2.43 -11.90
CA TRP A 25 -19.42 -3.83 -12.04
C TRP A 25 -18.83 -4.42 -10.76
N TYR A 26 -18.22 -3.59 -9.91
CA TYR A 26 -17.68 -3.99 -8.61
C TYR A 26 -18.75 -4.44 -7.60
N ASN A 27 -19.96 -3.89 -7.64
CA ASN A 27 -21.04 -4.29 -6.75
C ASN A 27 -21.75 -5.57 -7.20
N ARG A 28 -21.48 -6.01 -8.44
CA ARG A 28 -22.16 -7.16 -9.03
C ARG A 28 -21.48 -8.44 -8.54
N ILE A 29 -22.24 -9.20 -7.78
CA ILE A 29 -21.82 -10.49 -7.27
C ILE A 29 -22.33 -11.61 -8.19
N TYR A 30 -21.48 -12.60 -8.42
CA TYR A 30 -21.74 -13.75 -9.28
C TYR A 30 -21.63 -15.01 -8.44
N LYS A 31 -22.43 -16.03 -8.78
CA LYS A 31 -22.36 -17.33 -8.10
C LYS A 31 -20.96 -17.94 -8.27
N PRO A 32 -20.33 -18.44 -7.19
CA PRO A 32 -19.06 -19.13 -7.30
C PRO A 32 -19.24 -20.45 -8.05
N LYS A 33 -18.17 -20.89 -8.72
CA LYS A 33 -18.22 -22.07 -9.59
C LYS A 33 -18.64 -23.34 -8.86
N TRP A 34 -18.25 -23.50 -7.59
CA TRP A 34 -18.60 -24.67 -6.80
C TRP A 34 -20.11 -24.77 -6.59
N MET A 35 -20.79 -23.66 -6.29
CA MET A 35 -22.24 -23.59 -6.08
C MET A 35 -23.01 -23.96 -7.36
N THR A 36 -22.54 -23.46 -8.52
CA THR A 36 -23.12 -23.82 -9.82
C THR A 36 -22.93 -25.30 -10.15
N LYS A 37 -21.74 -25.86 -9.86
CA LYS A 37 -21.41 -27.27 -10.14
C LYS A 37 -22.18 -28.23 -9.25
N SER A 38 -22.37 -27.90 -7.98
CA SER A 38 -23.09 -28.73 -7.01
C SER A 38 -24.60 -28.47 -7.00
N MET A 39 -25.10 -27.53 -7.81
CA MET A 39 -26.49 -27.06 -7.80
C MET A 39 -26.97 -26.64 -6.40
N ASP A 40 -26.06 -26.09 -5.59
CA ASP A 40 -26.38 -25.64 -4.25
C ASP A 40 -27.18 -24.33 -4.32
N GLN A 41 -28.37 -24.30 -3.72
CA GLN A 41 -29.30 -23.16 -3.77
C GLN A 41 -29.41 -22.43 -2.43
N ARG A 42 -28.69 -22.86 -1.39
CA ARG A 42 -28.82 -22.35 -0.01
C ARG A 42 -28.66 -20.84 0.11
N PHE A 43 -27.86 -20.23 -0.75
CA PHE A 43 -27.56 -18.79 -0.74
C PHE A 43 -28.08 -18.05 -1.98
N GLU A 44 -29.03 -18.62 -2.72
CA GLU A 44 -29.53 -18.10 -3.99
C GLU A 44 -30.02 -16.64 -3.87
N ASP A 45 -30.72 -16.35 -2.78
CA ASP A 45 -31.28 -15.03 -2.49
C ASP A 45 -30.22 -13.94 -2.38
N THR A 46 -28.99 -14.27 -1.99
CA THR A 46 -27.87 -13.32 -1.97
C THR A 46 -27.64 -12.74 -3.36
N TYR A 47 -27.64 -13.58 -4.39
CA TYR A 47 -27.40 -13.17 -5.77
C TYR A 47 -28.65 -12.54 -6.41
N ARG A 48 -29.84 -13.08 -6.10
CA ARG A 48 -31.12 -12.58 -6.64
C ARG A 48 -31.46 -11.20 -6.08
N HIS A 49 -31.28 -11.01 -4.77
CA HIS A 49 -31.69 -9.81 -4.05
C HIS A 49 -30.57 -8.77 -3.86
N GLN A 50 -29.36 -8.99 -4.39
CA GLN A 50 -28.27 -8.01 -4.29
C GLN A 50 -28.73 -6.59 -4.72
N ARG A 51 -29.54 -6.47 -5.78
CA ARG A 51 -30.01 -5.18 -6.28
C ARG A 51 -30.90 -4.45 -5.27
N ILE A 52 -31.81 -5.16 -4.59
CA ILE A 52 -32.68 -4.55 -3.59
C ILE A 52 -31.90 -4.20 -2.32
N LEU A 53 -30.92 -5.02 -1.92
CA LEU A 53 -29.99 -4.71 -0.83
C LEU A 53 -29.22 -3.41 -1.11
N TYR A 54 -28.59 -3.28 -2.27
CA TYR A 54 -27.87 -2.05 -2.60
C TYR A 54 -28.77 -0.83 -2.77
N ARG A 55 -30.02 -1.02 -3.22
CA ARG A 55 -30.95 0.08 -3.50
C ARG A 55 -31.74 0.54 -2.27
N ASN A 56 -32.02 -0.33 -1.31
CA ASN A 56 -32.92 -0.06 -0.20
C ASN A 56 -32.33 -0.44 1.17
N GLY A 57 -31.33 -1.31 1.20
CA GLY A 57 -30.74 -1.82 2.43
C GLY A 57 -30.09 -0.76 3.31
N ARG A 58 -30.01 -1.10 4.58
CA ARG A 58 -29.43 -0.32 5.67
C ARG A 58 -28.10 -0.96 6.09
N ILE A 59 -27.22 -0.14 6.66
CA ILE A 59 -25.91 -0.57 7.13
C ILE A 59 -25.95 -0.89 8.62
N ALA A 60 -25.74 -2.17 8.95
CA ALA A 60 -25.58 -2.69 10.30
C ALA A 60 -24.09 -3.01 10.59
N ILE A 61 -23.73 -3.07 11.87
CA ILE A 61 -22.44 -3.63 12.29
C ILE A 61 -22.57 -5.16 12.41
N GLY A 62 -21.61 -5.90 11.87
CA GLY A 62 -21.56 -7.36 11.89
C GLY A 62 -20.25 -7.89 12.47
N LYS A 63 -20.34 -9.07 13.09
CA LYS A 63 -19.22 -9.83 13.66
C LYS A 63 -19.33 -11.29 13.24
N ILE A 64 -18.32 -11.81 12.57
CA ILE A 64 -18.26 -13.21 12.15
C ILE A 64 -18.18 -14.11 13.38
N VAL A 65 -19.04 -15.12 13.41
CA VAL A 65 -19.10 -16.19 14.43
C VAL A 65 -18.28 -17.39 13.93
N GLN A 66 -18.53 -17.83 12.70
CA GLN A 66 -17.83 -18.93 12.05
C GLN A 66 -17.67 -18.63 10.56
N ALA A 67 -16.55 -19.04 9.98
CA ALA A 67 -16.31 -18.89 8.54
C ALA A 67 -15.53 -20.09 8.01
N ASN A 68 -15.73 -20.40 6.73
CA ASN A 68 -14.90 -21.40 6.05
C ASN A 68 -13.41 -21.01 6.15
N THR A 69 -12.54 -21.96 6.50
CA THR A 69 -11.11 -21.72 6.74
C THR A 69 -10.38 -21.14 5.53
N LEU A 70 -10.88 -21.41 4.32
CA LEU A 70 -10.33 -20.83 3.09
C LEU A 70 -10.40 -19.30 3.10
N LEU A 71 -11.39 -18.70 3.79
CA LEU A 71 -11.59 -17.25 3.83
C LEU A 71 -10.52 -16.50 4.61
N PHE A 72 -9.70 -17.17 5.44
CA PHE A 72 -8.63 -16.53 6.23
C PHE A 72 -7.28 -16.45 5.50
N LYS A 73 -7.21 -16.90 4.24
CA LYS A 73 -6.03 -16.79 3.39
C LYS A 73 -6.41 -16.32 1.99
N ALA A 74 -5.42 -15.83 1.24
CA ALA A 74 -5.62 -15.47 -0.15
C ALA A 74 -6.18 -16.66 -0.94
N GLY A 75 -7.22 -16.41 -1.74
CA GLY A 75 -7.95 -17.42 -2.49
C GLY A 75 -8.84 -16.78 -3.54
N LYS A 76 -9.40 -17.61 -4.43
CA LYS A 76 -10.23 -17.14 -5.55
C LYS A 76 -11.73 -17.33 -5.32
N ASP A 77 -12.10 -18.31 -4.51
CA ASP A 77 -13.50 -18.71 -4.35
C ASP A 77 -14.15 -18.04 -3.14
N ASP A 78 -15.32 -17.44 -3.37
CA ASP A 78 -16.23 -17.00 -2.31
C ASP A 78 -16.72 -18.21 -1.52
N SER A 79 -16.98 -18.05 -0.23
CA SER A 79 -17.36 -19.16 0.65
C SER A 79 -18.37 -18.75 1.72
N PRO A 80 -19.13 -19.72 2.26
CA PRO A 80 -20.07 -19.46 3.34
C PRO A 80 -19.39 -19.02 4.64
N ALA A 81 -20.10 -18.20 5.40
CA ALA A 81 -19.82 -17.85 6.78
C ALA A 81 -21.13 -17.58 7.54
N ALA A 82 -21.02 -17.40 8.84
CA ALA A 82 -22.08 -16.98 9.73
C ALA A 82 -21.60 -15.80 10.58
N MET A 83 -22.50 -14.84 10.80
CA MET A 83 -22.23 -13.67 11.61
C MET A 83 -23.42 -13.31 12.50
N VAL A 84 -23.15 -12.59 13.57
CA VAL A 84 -24.15 -11.78 14.25
C VAL A 84 -24.08 -10.34 13.75
N TYR A 85 -25.22 -9.67 13.65
CA TYR A 85 -25.28 -8.26 13.31
C TYR A 85 -26.33 -7.51 14.14
N SER A 86 -26.19 -6.19 14.20
CA SER A 86 -27.15 -5.31 14.87
C SER A 86 -27.21 -3.93 14.21
N GLU A 87 -28.42 -3.36 14.17
CA GLU A 87 -28.67 -1.95 13.82
C GLU A 87 -28.62 -1.04 15.06
N ASP A 88 -28.50 -1.59 16.27
CA ASP A 88 -28.51 -0.82 17.51
C ASP A 88 -27.17 -0.06 17.68
N PRO A 89 -27.21 1.30 17.81
CA PRO A 89 -26.00 2.10 17.99
C PRO A 89 -25.13 1.69 19.18
N TYR A 90 -25.69 1.01 20.19
CA TYR A 90 -24.97 0.49 21.34
C TYR A 90 -23.75 -0.35 20.93
N PHE A 91 -23.87 -1.20 19.90
CA PHE A 91 -22.76 -2.06 19.46
C PHE A 91 -21.72 -1.32 18.60
N GLU A 92 -22.03 -0.14 18.06
CA GLU A 92 -21.02 0.70 17.40
C GLU A 92 -20.16 1.48 18.39
N GLU A 93 -20.74 1.79 19.56
CA GLU A 93 -20.05 2.38 20.70
C GLU A 93 -19.29 1.33 21.51
N ASN A 94 -19.85 0.11 21.59
CA ASN A 94 -19.32 -1.00 22.38
C ASN A 94 -19.13 -2.28 21.52
N PRO A 95 -18.25 -2.25 20.50
CA PRO A 95 -18.10 -3.36 19.56
C PRO A 95 -17.69 -4.69 20.22
N ASP A 96 -16.94 -4.62 21.32
CA ASP A 96 -16.54 -5.81 22.07
C ASP A 96 -17.72 -6.59 22.65
N LYS A 97 -18.85 -5.93 22.91
CA LYS A 97 -20.08 -6.62 23.35
C LYS A 97 -20.65 -7.51 22.25
N LEU A 98 -20.59 -7.06 20.99
CA LEU A 98 -20.99 -7.89 19.84
C LEU A 98 -20.02 -9.06 19.64
N LYS A 99 -18.73 -8.84 19.90
CA LYS A 99 -17.71 -9.90 19.92
C LYS A 99 -18.00 -10.93 21.01
N THR A 100 -18.35 -10.53 22.23
CA THR A 100 -18.72 -11.46 23.31
C THR A 100 -19.87 -12.37 22.87
N ILE A 101 -20.89 -11.82 22.22
CA ILE A 101 -22.03 -12.59 21.69
C ILE A 101 -21.55 -13.61 20.64
N ALA A 102 -20.74 -13.16 19.68
CA ALA A 102 -20.22 -14.04 18.64
C ALA A 102 -19.35 -15.18 19.22
N SER A 103 -18.48 -14.87 20.18
CA SER A 103 -17.64 -15.85 20.86
C SER A 103 -18.47 -16.84 21.67
N PHE A 104 -19.52 -16.38 22.35
CA PHE A 104 -20.44 -17.24 23.08
C PHE A 104 -21.16 -18.22 22.14
N LEU A 105 -21.74 -17.72 21.04
CA LEU A 105 -22.43 -18.58 20.06
C LEU A 105 -21.48 -19.60 19.42
N TYR A 106 -20.22 -19.24 19.20
CA TYR A 106 -19.22 -20.21 18.74
C TYR A 106 -18.89 -21.26 19.81
N SER A 107 -18.85 -20.88 21.09
CA SER A 107 -18.49 -21.79 22.20
C SER A 107 -19.54 -22.85 22.51
N ILE A 108 -20.81 -22.60 22.18
CA ILE A 108 -21.90 -23.56 22.39
C ILE A 108 -22.07 -24.55 21.24
N LYS A 109 -21.23 -24.47 20.20
CA LYS A 109 -21.30 -25.35 19.03
C LYS A 109 -21.16 -26.82 19.45
N GLY A 110 -22.19 -27.62 19.17
CA GLY A 110 -22.23 -29.05 19.51
C GLY A 110 -22.35 -29.33 21.00
N VAL A 111 -22.73 -28.33 21.81
CA VAL A 111 -22.91 -28.44 23.25
C VAL A 111 -24.41 -28.53 23.55
N LYS A 112 -24.82 -29.54 24.32
CA LYS A 112 -26.21 -29.63 24.78
C LYS A 112 -26.51 -28.45 25.73
N CYS A 113 -27.45 -27.62 25.35
CA CYS A 113 -27.92 -26.45 26.09
C CYS A 113 -29.23 -26.81 26.82
N GLU A 114 -29.38 -26.34 28.06
CA GLU A 114 -30.65 -26.49 28.79
C GLU A 114 -31.76 -25.61 28.21
N ASP A 115 -31.37 -24.51 27.57
CA ASP A 115 -32.30 -23.58 26.95
C ASP A 115 -32.52 -23.91 25.48
N GLU A 116 -33.80 -24.07 25.12
CA GLU A 116 -34.24 -24.49 23.80
C GLU A 116 -33.78 -23.55 22.68
N ASP A 117 -33.86 -22.23 22.91
CA ASP A 117 -33.43 -21.24 21.91
C ASP A 117 -31.92 -21.35 21.66
N LEU A 118 -31.10 -21.58 22.69
CA LEU A 118 -29.66 -21.81 22.54
C LEU A 118 -29.33 -23.16 21.92
N GLN A 119 -30.14 -24.19 22.18
CA GLN A 119 -29.97 -25.51 21.56
C GLN A 119 -30.08 -25.41 20.03
N ILE A 120 -31.01 -24.60 19.51
CA ILE A 120 -31.15 -24.35 18.06
C ILE A 120 -29.83 -23.83 17.47
N PHE A 121 -29.16 -22.87 18.12
CA PHE A 121 -27.86 -22.37 17.64
C PHE A 121 -26.76 -23.42 17.73
N SER A 122 -26.72 -24.21 18.81
CA SER A 122 -25.74 -25.29 18.95
C SER A 122 -25.83 -26.28 17.79
N ASP A 123 -27.06 -26.73 17.48
CA ASP A 123 -27.32 -27.75 16.45
C ASP A 123 -26.98 -27.24 15.05
N ILE A 124 -27.42 -26.02 14.72
CA ILE A 124 -27.16 -25.40 13.41
C ILE A 124 -25.67 -25.13 13.21
N MET A 125 -24.97 -24.66 14.25
CA MET A 125 -23.54 -24.43 14.19
C MET A 125 -22.74 -25.73 14.05
N GLN A 126 -23.27 -26.86 14.52
CA GLN A 126 -22.64 -28.19 14.39
C GLN A 126 -22.86 -28.80 13.00
N ASP A 127 -24.08 -28.70 12.45
CA ASP A 127 -24.42 -29.28 11.16
C ASP A 127 -23.58 -28.66 10.02
N GLU A 128 -23.32 -27.34 10.08
CA GLU A 128 -22.60 -26.56 9.05
C GLU A 128 -23.22 -26.62 7.63
N VAL A 129 -24.29 -27.40 7.42
CA VAL A 129 -24.99 -27.57 6.15
C VAL A 129 -26.24 -26.69 6.09
N VAL A 130 -27.02 -26.60 7.17
CA VAL A 130 -28.28 -25.85 7.18
C VAL A 130 -28.00 -24.36 7.44
N PRO A 131 -28.31 -23.45 6.50
CA PRO A 131 -28.15 -22.02 6.75
C PRO A 131 -29.28 -21.50 7.62
N LEU A 132 -28.99 -20.50 8.44
CA LEU A 132 -29.99 -19.79 9.25
C LEU A 132 -29.94 -18.31 8.91
N PHE A 133 -31.05 -17.71 8.51
CA PHE A 133 -31.08 -16.32 8.06
C PHE A 133 -31.91 -15.44 9.01
N ASN A 134 -31.38 -14.26 9.34
CA ASN A 134 -32.05 -13.22 10.14
C ASN A 134 -32.72 -13.72 11.44
N PHE A 135 -32.13 -14.70 12.11
CA PHE A 135 -32.70 -15.30 13.30
C PHE A 135 -32.35 -14.47 14.53
N LYS A 136 -33.35 -14.08 15.33
CA LYS A 136 -33.13 -13.20 16.49
C LYS A 136 -32.38 -13.97 17.58
N VAL A 137 -31.30 -13.38 18.09
CA VAL A 137 -30.52 -13.94 19.19
C VAL A 137 -31.24 -13.67 20.52
N PRO A 138 -31.34 -14.65 21.45
CA PRO A 138 -32.05 -14.51 22.71
C PRO A 138 -31.58 -13.34 23.55
N GLU A 139 -32.51 -12.55 24.09
CA GLU A 139 -32.21 -11.27 24.74
C GLU A 139 -31.30 -11.39 25.97
N LYS A 140 -31.35 -12.56 26.63
CA LYS A 140 -30.50 -12.93 27.77
C LYS A 140 -28.99 -12.86 27.48
N ILE A 141 -28.57 -13.01 26.23
CA ILE A 141 -27.15 -12.92 25.84
C ILE A 141 -26.84 -11.64 25.04
N THR A 142 -27.85 -10.82 24.71
CA THR A 142 -27.68 -9.63 23.87
C THR A 142 -27.75 -8.32 24.64
N PHE A 143 -27.67 -8.36 25.98
CA PHE A 143 -27.78 -7.16 26.83
C PHE A 143 -29.12 -6.43 26.64
N GLY A 144 -30.19 -7.18 26.33
CA GLY A 144 -31.51 -6.62 26.03
C GLY A 144 -31.58 -5.86 24.71
N LYS A 145 -30.62 -6.05 23.79
CA LYS A 145 -30.56 -5.38 22.49
C LYS A 145 -30.96 -6.33 21.36
N SER A 146 -31.46 -5.77 20.26
CA SER A 146 -31.74 -6.55 19.05
C SER A 146 -30.43 -6.96 18.38
N VAL A 147 -30.19 -8.27 18.31
CA VAL A 147 -29.07 -8.88 17.59
C VAL A 147 -29.62 -10.05 16.79
N TYR A 148 -29.12 -10.21 15.57
CA TYR A 148 -29.56 -11.26 14.67
C TYR A 148 -28.38 -12.10 14.22
N PHE A 149 -28.59 -13.40 14.09
CA PHE A 149 -27.66 -14.33 13.47
C PHE A 149 -28.05 -14.55 12.00
N THR A 150 -27.06 -14.59 11.12
CA THR A 150 -27.29 -14.93 9.71
C THR A 150 -26.10 -15.68 9.12
N SER A 151 -26.40 -16.73 8.36
CA SER A 151 -25.52 -17.32 7.36
C SER A 151 -25.49 -16.42 6.12
N PHE A 152 -24.36 -16.38 5.43
CA PHE A 152 -24.19 -15.57 4.23
C PHE A 152 -22.97 -16.04 3.41
N ILE A 153 -22.84 -15.53 2.18
CA ILE A 153 -21.63 -15.71 1.36
C ILE A 153 -20.69 -14.53 1.54
N VAL A 154 -19.45 -14.83 1.95
CA VAL A 154 -18.37 -13.84 1.95
C VAL A 154 -17.85 -13.70 0.53
N VAL A 155 -18.16 -12.55 -0.09
CA VAL A 155 -17.63 -12.17 -1.39
C VAL A 155 -16.25 -11.58 -1.21
N ARG A 156 -15.20 -12.27 -1.65
CA ARG A 156 -13.80 -11.87 -1.43
C ARG A 156 -13.49 -10.50 -2.01
N ASN A 157 -14.06 -10.18 -3.16
CA ASN A 157 -13.88 -8.87 -3.79
C ASN A 157 -14.43 -7.71 -2.95
N HIS A 158 -15.34 -7.97 -2.02
CA HIS A 158 -15.83 -6.97 -1.08
C HIS A 158 -14.89 -6.76 0.10
N LEU A 159 -13.93 -7.66 0.35
CA LEU A 159 -12.94 -7.50 1.42
C LEU A 159 -11.73 -6.70 0.92
N PRO A 160 -11.10 -5.85 1.77
CA PRO A 160 -9.95 -5.03 1.36
C PRO A 160 -8.79 -5.84 0.80
N ASN A 161 -8.50 -6.99 1.43
CA ASN A 161 -7.36 -7.84 1.09
C ASN A 161 -7.77 -9.13 0.36
N GLY A 162 -9.07 -9.36 0.14
CA GLY A 162 -9.59 -10.58 -0.49
C GLY A 162 -9.69 -11.79 0.45
N TYR A 163 -9.47 -11.60 1.73
CA TYR A 163 -9.60 -12.57 2.81
C TYR A 163 -10.02 -11.87 4.10
N ILE A 164 -10.48 -12.62 5.08
CA ILE A 164 -10.93 -12.14 6.40
C ILE A 164 -9.69 -11.83 7.24
N ASP A 165 -9.48 -10.55 7.50
CA ASP A 165 -8.49 -10.03 8.45
C ASP A 165 -8.99 -8.81 9.23
N PHE A 166 -10.31 -8.61 9.20
CA PHE A 166 -10.99 -7.57 9.96
C PHE A 166 -11.82 -8.19 11.07
N GLU A 167 -11.90 -7.46 12.18
CA GLU A 167 -12.62 -7.94 13.34
C GLU A 167 -14.14 -7.71 13.23
N TYR A 168 -14.54 -6.62 12.59
CA TYR A 168 -15.92 -6.17 12.45
C TYR A 168 -16.18 -5.72 11.01
N PHE A 169 -17.42 -5.88 10.55
CA PHE A 169 -17.79 -5.64 9.16
C PHE A 169 -19.02 -4.73 9.09
N PRO A 170 -19.04 -3.70 8.23
CA PRO A 170 -20.29 -3.08 7.82
C PRO A 170 -21.04 -4.05 6.89
N VAL A 171 -22.32 -4.27 7.18
CA VAL A 171 -23.15 -5.25 6.45
C VAL A 171 -24.39 -4.54 5.92
N ILE A 172 -24.74 -4.80 4.67
CA ILE A 172 -25.98 -4.37 4.05
C ILE A 172 -27.05 -5.41 4.35
N ILE A 173 -28.12 -4.97 5.01
CA ILE A 173 -29.28 -5.80 5.35
C ILE A 173 -30.57 -5.14 4.86
N TYR A 174 -31.60 -5.93 4.60
CA TYR A 174 -32.96 -5.43 4.36
C TYR A 174 -34.01 -6.46 4.79
N PRO A 175 -34.10 -6.73 6.10
CA PRO A 175 -34.84 -7.87 6.65
C PRO A 175 -36.34 -7.83 6.30
N GLU A 176 -36.90 -6.67 5.99
CA GLU A 176 -38.32 -6.52 5.61
C GLU A 176 -38.65 -7.09 4.23
N LYS A 177 -37.65 -7.37 3.39
CA LYS A 177 -37.87 -7.87 2.01
C LYS A 177 -36.98 -9.04 1.62
N THR A 178 -35.90 -9.32 2.34
CA THR A 178 -34.98 -10.39 1.99
C THR A 178 -34.22 -10.92 3.20
N GLU A 179 -34.01 -12.23 3.21
CA GLU A 179 -33.15 -12.93 4.17
C GLU A 179 -31.66 -12.72 3.89
N ALA A 180 -31.30 -12.43 2.64
CA ALA A 180 -29.92 -12.17 2.26
C ALA A 180 -29.30 -10.96 2.98
N SER A 181 -28.03 -11.12 3.33
CA SER A 181 -27.14 -10.06 3.81
C SER A 181 -25.83 -10.08 3.02
N ILE A 182 -25.21 -8.91 2.85
CA ILE A 182 -23.96 -8.76 2.08
C ILE A 182 -23.01 -7.88 2.88
N ILE A 183 -21.76 -8.31 3.08
CA ILE A 183 -20.72 -7.39 3.58
C ILE A 183 -20.63 -6.20 2.62
N LEU A 184 -20.80 -4.99 3.16
CA LEU A 184 -20.68 -3.76 2.41
C LEU A 184 -19.33 -3.77 1.68
N PRO A 185 -19.27 -3.58 0.35
CA PRO A 185 -18.01 -3.65 -0.36
C PRO A 185 -16.97 -2.65 0.16
N SER A 186 -15.72 -3.08 0.31
CA SER A 186 -14.63 -2.31 0.96
C SER A 186 -14.33 -0.96 0.33
N LYS A 187 -14.70 -0.73 -0.94
CA LYS A 187 -14.64 0.60 -1.56
C LYS A 187 -15.44 1.67 -0.80
N TYR A 188 -16.45 1.26 -0.05
CA TYR A 188 -17.29 2.14 0.75
C TYR A 188 -16.74 2.37 2.16
N TRP A 189 -15.69 1.65 2.58
CA TRP A 189 -15.17 1.73 3.95
C TRP A 189 -14.25 2.94 4.15
N ILE A 190 -13.65 3.46 3.08
CA ILE A 190 -12.65 4.53 3.12
C ILE A 190 -13.05 5.59 2.09
N PRO A 191 -12.98 6.89 2.43
CA PRO A 191 -13.34 7.96 1.50
C PRO A 191 -12.38 7.98 0.32
N MET A 192 -12.93 8.25 -0.87
CA MET A 192 -12.13 8.54 -2.03
C MET A 192 -11.32 9.82 -1.75
N PRO A 193 -9.98 9.83 -1.99
CA PRO A 193 -9.20 11.07 -1.90
C PRO A 193 -9.81 12.13 -2.82
N LYS A 194 -10.10 13.32 -2.26
CA LYS A 194 -10.90 14.37 -2.94
C LYS A 194 -10.20 14.96 -4.18
N ASP A 195 -8.88 14.84 -4.28
CA ASP A 195 -8.07 15.53 -5.29
C ASP A 195 -7.61 14.64 -6.45
N ILE A 196 -8.54 13.96 -7.12
CA ILE A 196 -8.22 12.99 -8.20
C ILE A 196 -7.54 13.65 -9.41
N ILE A 197 -7.81 14.94 -9.66
CA ILE A 197 -7.33 15.65 -10.85
C ILE A 197 -5.81 15.90 -10.76
N THR A 198 -5.31 16.29 -9.58
CA THR A 198 -3.88 16.52 -9.32
C THR A 198 -3.04 15.24 -9.45
N LEU A 199 -3.67 14.08 -9.28
CA LEU A 199 -3.00 12.77 -9.29
C LEU A 199 -2.74 12.21 -10.69
N ARG A 200 -3.48 12.65 -11.71
CA ARG A 200 -3.22 12.26 -13.10
C ARG A 200 -1.99 12.96 -13.69
N THR A 201 -1.56 14.06 -13.08
CA THR A 201 -0.48 14.91 -13.61
C THR A 201 0.83 14.79 -12.83
N ILE A 202 0.91 14.02 -11.74
CA ILE A 202 2.14 13.92 -10.93
C ILE A 202 3.38 13.50 -11.75
N ASN A 203 3.22 12.65 -12.77
CA ASN A 203 4.31 12.28 -13.67
C ASN A 203 4.86 13.46 -14.49
N LYS A 204 4.07 14.51 -14.71
CA LYS A 204 4.49 15.76 -15.37
C LYS A 204 5.28 16.69 -14.45
N HIS A 205 5.36 16.37 -13.15
CA HIS A 205 5.99 17.17 -12.12
C HIS A 205 7.19 16.46 -11.48
N ILE A 206 7.84 15.56 -12.23
CA ILE A 206 8.99 14.80 -11.74
C ILE A 206 10.21 15.69 -11.46
N ASP A 207 10.27 16.87 -12.09
CA ASP A 207 11.27 17.90 -11.84
C ASP A 207 11.21 18.44 -10.40
N LEU A 208 10.01 18.47 -9.79
CA LEU A 208 9.82 18.91 -8.41
C LEU A 208 10.56 18.03 -7.41
N ILE A 209 10.89 16.77 -7.74
CA ILE A 209 11.75 15.92 -6.89
C ILE A 209 13.05 16.65 -6.53
N TYR A 210 13.56 17.48 -7.44
CA TYR A 210 14.79 18.23 -7.28
C TYR A 210 14.54 19.72 -6.99
N SER A 211 13.58 20.37 -7.65
CA SER A 211 13.37 21.82 -7.52
C SER A 211 12.53 22.24 -6.32
N ASP A 212 11.57 21.42 -5.91
CA ASP A 212 10.67 21.67 -4.77
C ASP A 212 10.22 20.33 -4.17
N PRO A 213 11.14 19.64 -3.46
CA PRO A 213 10.88 18.30 -2.97
C PRO A 213 9.71 18.27 -1.97
N GLU A 214 9.45 19.35 -1.23
CA GLU A 214 8.34 19.42 -0.28
C GLU A 214 6.98 19.35 -0.96
N LYS A 215 6.79 20.14 -2.03
CA LYS A 215 5.59 20.05 -2.85
C LYS A 215 5.44 18.67 -3.49
N TYR A 216 6.55 18.07 -3.96
CA TYR A 216 6.51 16.73 -4.52
C TYR A 216 6.10 15.67 -3.47
N LEU A 217 6.58 15.78 -2.24
CA LEU A 217 6.25 14.84 -1.15
C LEU A 217 4.74 14.83 -0.85
N ASP A 218 4.09 16.00 -0.78
CA ASP A 218 2.64 16.11 -0.60
C ASP A 218 1.89 15.44 -1.77
N MET A 219 2.29 15.73 -3.01
CA MET A 219 1.69 15.14 -4.21
C MET A 219 1.86 13.62 -4.25
N ALA A 220 3.06 13.11 -3.96
CA ALA A 220 3.37 11.69 -3.94
C ALA A 220 2.57 10.95 -2.87
N GLN A 221 2.45 11.53 -1.68
CA GLN A 221 1.65 10.97 -0.59
C GLN A 221 0.18 10.82 -0.99
N LYS A 222 -0.43 11.89 -1.53
CA LYS A 222 -1.82 11.85 -2.03
C LYS A 222 -1.99 10.82 -3.16
N PHE A 223 -0.99 10.67 -4.03
CA PHE A 223 -1.03 9.66 -5.10
C PHE A 223 -0.97 8.24 -4.55
N ILE A 224 -0.08 7.97 -3.59
CA ILE A 224 0.06 6.66 -2.96
C ILE A 224 -1.26 6.26 -2.29
N GLU A 225 -1.91 7.17 -1.55
CA GLU A 225 -3.21 6.93 -0.93
C GLU A 225 -4.29 6.58 -1.96
N TYR A 226 -4.36 7.34 -3.05
CA TYR A 226 -5.27 7.04 -4.16
C TYR A 226 -4.95 5.72 -4.86
N ALA A 227 -3.68 5.40 -5.07
CA ALA A 227 -3.26 4.16 -5.69
C ALA A 227 -3.59 2.95 -4.80
N ILE A 228 -3.49 3.09 -3.47
CA ILE A 228 -3.96 2.10 -2.49
C ILE A 228 -5.48 1.95 -2.57
N TYR A 229 -6.23 3.06 -2.65
CA TYR A 229 -7.67 3.00 -2.85
C TYR A 229 -8.02 2.28 -4.18
N LYS A 230 -7.31 2.58 -5.27
CA LYS A 230 -7.54 1.95 -6.57
C LYS A 230 -7.13 0.48 -6.62
N SER A 231 -6.06 0.08 -5.94
CA SER A 231 -5.64 -1.33 -5.88
C SER A 231 -6.68 -2.20 -5.15
N ARG A 232 -7.41 -1.62 -4.18
CA ARG A 232 -8.53 -2.26 -3.48
C ARG A 232 -9.81 -2.31 -4.33
N THR A 233 -10.10 -1.24 -5.08
CA THR A 233 -11.36 -1.13 -5.84
C THR A 233 -11.33 -1.69 -7.27
N ALA A 234 -10.15 -1.84 -7.89
CA ALA A 234 -10.01 -2.29 -9.28
C ALA A 234 -9.20 -3.60 -9.37
N TRP A 235 -9.82 -4.71 -8.94
CA TRP A 235 -9.17 -6.03 -8.78
C TRP A 235 -8.38 -6.50 -10.03
N TRP A 236 -8.92 -6.30 -11.24
CA TRP A 236 -8.27 -6.70 -12.51
C TRP A 236 -6.96 -5.96 -12.79
N SER A 237 -6.63 -4.93 -11.99
CA SER A 237 -5.43 -4.10 -12.12
C SER A 237 -4.61 -3.99 -10.84
N ARG A 238 -4.85 -4.87 -9.85
CA ARG A 238 -4.22 -4.81 -8.52
C ARG A 238 -2.68 -4.76 -8.62
N ASP A 239 -2.08 -5.62 -9.45
CA ASP A 239 -0.62 -5.65 -9.64
C ASP A 239 -0.07 -4.40 -10.34
N ALA A 240 -0.85 -3.80 -11.25
CA ALA A 240 -0.46 -2.54 -11.89
C ALA A 240 -0.45 -1.40 -10.87
N TRP A 241 -1.46 -1.32 -10.00
CA TRP A 241 -1.49 -0.34 -8.92
C TRP A 241 -0.42 -0.59 -7.86
N ARG A 242 -0.15 -1.86 -7.52
CA ARG A 242 0.95 -2.22 -6.60
C ARG A 242 2.29 -1.71 -7.14
N ARG A 243 2.60 -1.95 -8.41
CA ARG A 243 3.82 -1.43 -9.06
C ARG A 243 3.89 0.10 -9.02
N ARG A 244 2.76 0.79 -9.22
CA ARG A 244 2.70 2.25 -9.09
C ARG A 244 2.98 2.71 -7.65
N ILE A 245 2.36 2.07 -6.65
CA ILE A 245 2.61 2.39 -5.23
C ILE A 245 4.10 2.29 -4.91
N LEU A 246 4.75 1.19 -5.31
CA LEU A 246 6.19 0.98 -5.12
C LEU A 246 7.01 2.08 -5.80
N HIS A 247 6.69 2.40 -7.05
CA HIS A 247 7.40 3.44 -7.80
C HIS A 247 7.29 4.83 -7.15
N PHE A 248 6.10 5.24 -6.71
CA PHE A 248 5.92 6.54 -6.05
C PHE A 248 6.51 6.59 -4.65
N ARG A 249 6.52 5.48 -3.91
CA ARG A 249 7.28 5.38 -2.64
C ARG A 249 8.78 5.56 -2.89
N TYR A 250 9.32 4.95 -3.95
CA TYR A 250 10.71 5.18 -4.34
C TYR A 250 10.95 6.66 -4.69
N GLN A 251 10.10 7.29 -5.51
CA GLN A 251 10.24 8.72 -5.83
C GLN A 251 10.12 9.62 -4.58
N LYS A 252 9.22 9.28 -3.64
CA LYS A 252 9.11 9.94 -2.33
C LYS A 252 10.44 9.85 -1.57
N SER A 253 11.10 8.69 -1.56
CA SER A 253 12.43 8.54 -0.94
C SER A 253 13.48 9.45 -1.57
N THR A 254 13.48 9.60 -2.91
CA THR A 254 14.41 10.51 -3.60
C THR A 254 14.15 11.97 -3.23
N ALA A 255 12.88 12.38 -3.15
CA ALA A 255 12.52 13.73 -2.69
C ALA A 255 12.93 13.97 -1.23
N LEU A 256 12.80 12.97 -0.35
CA LEU A 256 13.29 13.06 1.04
C LEU A 256 14.81 13.24 1.10
N ILE A 257 15.58 12.50 0.28
CA ILE A 257 17.04 12.67 0.16
C ILE A 257 17.37 14.10 -0.28
N ASN A 258 16.70 14.60 -1.32
CA ASN A 258 16.93 15.96 -1.83
C ASN A 258 16.51 17.07 -0.85
N LYS A 259 15.56 16.78 0.05
CA LYS A 259 15.19 17.65 1.18
C LYS A 259 16.19 17.56 2.35
N GLY A 260 17.06 16.56 2.37
CA GLY A 260 18.02 16.30 3.46
C GLY A 260 17.48 15.42 4.59
N ASN A 261 16.29 14.83 4.44
CA ASN A 261 15.70 13.94 5.44
C ASN A 261 16.15 12.48 5.21
N MET A 262 17.41 12.21 5.55
CA MET A 262 18.07 10.92 5.29
C MET A 262 17.45 9.76 6.08
N LYS A 263 16.98 10.02 7.30
CA LYS A 263 16.40 9.00 8.19
C LYS A 263 15.10 8.44 7.61
N GLU A 264 14.13 9.31 7.31
CA GLU A 264 12.84 8.90 6.74
C GLU A 264 13.03 8.26 5.35
N ALA A 265 13.97 8.78 4.54
CA ALA A 265 14.29 8.18 3.26
C ALA A 265 14.82 6.74 3.41
N LYS A 266 15.71 6.49 4.37
CA LYS A 266 16.28 5.17 4.64
C LYS A 266 15.20 4.19 5.11
N GLU A 267 14.37 4.59 6.07
CA GLU A 267 13.27 3.76 6.58
C GLU A 267 12.33 3.33 5.43
N LEU A 268 11.97 4.26 4.55
CA LEU A 268 11.12 3.98 3.39
C LEU A 268 11.80 3.06 2.35
N LEU A 269 13.10 3.21 2.11
CA LEU A 269 13.86 2.34 1.20
C LEU A 269 14.00 0.92 1.75
N GLU A 270 14.21 0.77 3.06
CA GLU A 270 14.25 -0.52 3.74
C GLU A 270 12.88 -1.21 3.73
N GLU A 271 11.77 -0.46 3.86
CA GLU A 271 10.42 -0.99 3.63
C GLU A 271 10.25 -1.52 2.20
N LEU A 272 10.72 -0.78 1.20
CA LEU A 272 10.65 -1.22 -0.20
C LEU A 272 11.48 -2.48 -0.44
N LEU A 273 12.65 -2.60 0.18
CA LEU A 273 13.48 -3.81 0.09
C LEU A 273 12.77 -5.04 0.67
N ARG A 274 12.01 -4.89 1.78
CA ARG A 274 11.22 -6.00 2.36
C ARG A 274 10.14 -6.54 1.42
N GLU A 275 9.69 -5.74 0.46
CA GLU A 275 8.73 -6.17 -0.56
C GLU A 275 9.37 -6.90 -1.76
N ILE A 276 10.70 -6.91 -1.86
CA ILE A 276 11.45 -7.48 -2.99
C ILE A 276 12.06 -8.82 -2.57
N ASN A 277 11.86 -9.85 -3.40
CA ASN A 277 12.66 -11.08 -3.28
C ASN A 277 14.09 -10.80 -3.78
N VAL A 278 15.03 -10.61 -2.86
CA VAL A 278 16.41 -10.21 -3.15
C VAL A 278 17.13 -11.21 -4.05
N SER A 279 17.04 -12.51 -3.75
CA SER A 279 17.71 -13.55 -4.55
C SER A 279 17.20 -13.56 -5.99
N GLU A 280 15.88 -13.42 -6.17
CA GLU A 280 15.28 -13.32 -7.50
C GLU A 280 15.66 -12.02 -8.20
N ALA A 281 15.71 -10.91 -7.47
CA ALA A 281 16.10 -9.60 -8.00
C ALA A 281 17.54 -9.61 -8.54
N GLN A 282 18.47 -10.22 -7.80
CA GLN A 282 19.87 -10.39 -8.23
C GLN A 282 19.95 -11.26 -9.48
N ARG A 283 19.30 -12.43 -9.46
CA ARG A 283 19.31 -13.40 -10.58
C ARG A 283 18.73 -12.82 -11.87
N THR A 284 17.74 -11.94 -11.77
CA THR A 284 17.02 -11.39 -12.94
C THR A 284 17.53 -10.04 -13.41
N GLY A 285 18.50 -9.44 -12.72
CA GLY A 285 18.96 -8.09 -13.02
C GLY A 285 17.88 -7.04 -12.78
N ASN A 286 17.15 -7.13 -11.66
CA ASN A 286 16.03 -6.26 -11.37
C ASN A 286 16.46 -4.80 -11.21
N THR A 287 16.05 -3.95 -12.16
CA THR A 287 16.42 -2.53 -12.20
C THR A 287 15.87 -1.73 -11.03
N PHE A 288 14.67 -2.04 -10.55
CA PHE A 288 14.06 -1.34 -9.42
C PHE A 288 14.80 -1.59 -8.11
N TYR A 289 15.25 -2.83 -7.90
CA TYR A 289 16.11 -3.19 -6.76
C TYR A 289 17.43 -2.40 -6.77
N MET A 290 18.10 -2.31 -7.93
CA MET A 290 19.33 -1.53 -8.05
C MET A 290 19.13 -0.03 -7.80
N LEU A 291 18.01 0.54 -8.23
CA LEU A 291 17.67 1.94 -7.93
C LEU A 291 17.50 2.18 -6.43
N ILE A 292 16.82 1.27 -5.71
CA ILE A 292 16.67 1.35 -4.25
C ILE A 292 18.04 1.30 -3.57
N LEU A 293 18.90 0.35 -3.96
CA LEU A 293 20.26 0.25 -3.43
C LEU A 293 21.08 1.53 -3.71
N SER A 294 20.94 2.13 -4.89
CA SER A 294 21.65 3.37 -5.25
C SER A 294 21.26 4.55 -4.36
N ASN A 295 19.98 4.68 -4.01
CA ASN A 295 19.53 5.69 -3.05
C ASN A 295 20.06 5.40 -1.63
N ILE A 296 20.10 4.12 -1.22
CA ILE A 296 20.69 3.73 0.07
C ILE A 296 22.18 4.08 0.11
N VAL A 297 22.95 3.80 -0.95
CA VAL A 297 24.36 4.20 -1.07
C VAL A 297 24.51 5.70 -0.87
N SER A 298 23.65 6.50 -1.51
CA SER A 298 23.67 7.96 -1.38
C SER A 298 23.46 8.41 0.06
N ILE A 299 22.54 7.75 0.79
CA ILE A 299 22.30 8.02 2.21
C ILE A 299 23.54 7.64 3.04
N LEU A 300 24.05 6.42 2.86
CA LEU A 300 25.18 5.88 3.62
C LEU A 300 26.45 6.74 3.45
N VAL A 301 26.76 7.14 2.22
CA VAL A 301 27.87 8.04 1.91
C VAL A 301 27.71 9.39 2.61
N ASN A 302 26.50 9.95 2.67
CA ASN A 302 26.26 11.23 3.33
C ASN A 302 26.31 11.15 4.87
N VAL A 303 26.12 9.98 5.47
CA VAL A 303 26.30 9.75 6.91
C VAL A 303 27.61 9.04 7.23
N GLU A 304 28.57 9.08 6.30
CA GLU A 304 29.94 8.56 6.46
C GLU A 304 30.03 7.06 6.80
N LYS A 305 29.00 6.28 6.44
CA LYS A 305 28.98 4.82 6.56
C LYS A 305 29.54 4.17 5.30
N PHE A 306 30.82 4.42 5.02
CA PHE A 306 31.46 4.09 3.74
C PHE A 306 31.58 2.59 3.47
N GLU A 307 31.86 1.77 4.48
CA GLU A 307 31.93 0.30 4.31
C GLU A 307 30.57 -0.30 3.97
N GLU A 308 29.51 0.10 4.68
CA GLU A 308 28.13 -0.30 4.34
C GLU A 308 27.77 0.14 2.91
N ALA A 309 28.23 1.32 2.47
CA ALA A 309 28.01 1.81 1.11
C ALA A 309 28.74 0.95 0.06
N LYS A 310 29.99 0.54 0.32
CA LYS A 310 30.74 -0.40 -0.54
C LYS A 310 30.00 -1.72 -0.69
N GLU A 311 29.49 -2.29 0.40
CA GLU A 311 28.69 -3.52 0.34
C GLU A 311 27.48 -3.37 -0.59
N LYS A 312 26.76 -2.25 -0.51
CA LYS A 312 25.60 -2.02 -1.40
C LYS A 312 26.02 -1.83 -2.86
N ILE A 313 27.16 -1.19 -3.13
CA ILE A 313 27.74 -1.07 -4.47
C ILE A 313 28.06 -2.45 -5.06
N GLU A 314 28.62 -3.37 -4.26
CA GLU A 314 28.88 -4.75 -4.71
C GLU A 314 27.58 -5.50 -5.03
N LEU A 315 26.51 -5.31 -4.24
CA LEU A 315 25.19 -5.87 -4.57
C LEU A 315 24.62 -5.31 -5.89
N ILE A 316 24.86 -4.03 -6.19
CA ILE A 316 24.47 -3.43 -7.47
C ILE A 316 25.29 -4.08 -8.60
N LYS A 317 26.61 -4.27 -8.44
CA LYS A 317 27.46 -4.94 -9.43
C LYS A 317 26.97 -6.34 -9.76
N ILE A 318 26.75 -7.16 -8.73
CA ILE A 318 26.22 -8.53 -8.86
C ILE A 318 24.88 -8.55 -9.59
N THR A 319 24.01 -7.58 -9.29
CA THR A 319 22.70 -7.51 -9.96
C THR A 319 22.85 -7.04 -11.41
N SER A 320 23.73 -6.07 -11.68
CA SER A 320 23.92 -5.47 -12.99
C SER A 320 24.52 -6.44 -14.01
N SER A 321 25.33 -7.41 -13.58
CA SER A 321 25.89 -8.44 -14.48
C SER A 321 24.83 -9.39 -15.06
N ASN A 322 23.63 -9.41 -14.46
CA ASN A 322 22.49 -10.20 -14.91
C ASN A 322 21.50 -9.39 -15.78
N LEU A 323 21.82 -8.12 -16.12
CA LEU A 323 21.00 -7.32 -17.02
C LEU A 323 21.03 -7.85 -18.45
N LYS A 324 19.84 -7.96 -19.06
CA LYS A 324 19.69 -8.48 -20.44
C LYS A 324 19.66 -7.41 -21.52
N TYR A 325 19.37 -6.16 -21.16
CA TYR A 325 19.15 -5.08 -22.12
C TYR A 325 20.31 -4.09 -22.09
N GLN A 326 20.99 -3.93 -23.23
CA GLN A 326 22.15 -3.07 -23.40
C GLN A 326 21.95 -1.64 -22.86
N LYS A 327 20.79 -1.03 -23.17
CA LYS A 327 20.44 0.30 -22.66
C LYS A 327 20.46 0.40 -21.13
N TYR A 328 20.01 -0.65 -20.43
CA TYR A 328 20.07 -0.68 -18.97
C TYR A 328 21.48 -0.93 -18.48
N ILE A 329 22.27 -1.78 -19.16
CA ILE A 329 23.68 -2.01 -18.82
C ILE A 329 24.45 -0.68 -18.84
N GLU A 330 24.31 0.12 -19.89
CA GLU A 330 24.95 1.43 -20.02
C GLU A 330 24.48 2.40 -18.93
N THR A 331 23.17 2.50 -18.73
CA THR A 331 22.58 3.38 -17.70
C THR A 331 23.08 3.03 -16.30
N PHE A 332 23.09 1.74 -15.94
CA PHE A 332 23.53 1.29 -14.61
C PHE A 332 25.05 1.30 -14.47
N SER A 333 25.81 1.08 -15.53
CA SER A 333 27.27 1.24 -15.52
C SER A 333 27.66 2.69 -15.21
N LYS A 334 27.00 3.66 -15.87
CA LYS A 334 27.18 5.09 -15.57
C LYS A 334 26.78 5.42 -14.13
N LEU A 335 25.61 4.94 -13.68
CA LEU A 335 25.14 5.14 -12.30
C LEU A 335 26.12 4.57 -11.27
N LEU A 336 26.63 3.36 -11.51
CA LEU A 336 27.58 2.69 -10.63
C LEU A 336 28.89 3.47 -10.52
N LYS A 337 29.48 3.86 -11.66
CA LYS A 337 30.67 4.71 -11.69
C LYS A 337 30.46 6.01 -10.94
N PHE A 338 29.30 6.63 -11.10
CA PHE A 338 28.94 7.83 -10.35
C PHE A 338 28.95 7.57 -8.84
N LYS A 339 28.35 6.47 -8.37
CA LYS A 339 28.37 6.11 -6.93
C LYS A 339 29.75 5.75 -6.41
N GLU A 340 30.56 5.06 -7.19
CA GLU A 340 31.96 4.78 -6.83
C GLU A 340 32.78 6.07 -6.76
N MET A 341 32.59 7.00 -7.68
CA MET A 341 33.23 8.33 -7.65
C MET A 341 32.86 9.08 -6.36
N GLU A 342 31.57 9.21 -6.05
CA GLU A 342 31.09 9.91 -4.83
C GLU A 342 31.73 9.31 -3.56
N LEU A 343 31.68 7.98 -3.46
CA LEU A 343 32.24 7.24 -2.33
C LEU A 343 33.74 7.47 -2.19
N ASN A 344 34.52 7.29 -3.25
CA ASN A 344 35.99 7.35 -3.18
C ASN A 344 36.46 8.78 -2.87
N ILE A 345 35.85 9.82 -3.48
CA ILE A 345 36.19 11.22 -3.16
C ILE A 345 35.91 11.54 -1.69
N LEU A 346 34.75 11.10 -1.17
CA LEU A 346 34.38 11.40 0.21
C LEU A 346 35.16 10.56 1.23
N HIS A 347 35.58 9.35 0.86
CA HIS A 347 36.41 8.44 1.66
C HIS A 347 37.93 8.59 1.40
N ASP A 348 38.37 9.74 0.87
CA ASP A 348 39.78 10.13 0.69
C ASP A 348 40.62 9.25 -0.26
N ASP A 349 39.99 8.36 -1.04
CA ASP A 349 40.63 7.69 -2.18
C ASP A 349 40.54 8.59 -3.42
N LEU A 350 41.33 9.68 -3.39
CA LEU A 350 41.29 10.73 -4.40
C LEU A 350 41.78 10.24 -5.77
N ASP A 351 42.73 9.32 -5.83
CA ASP A 351 43.25 8.84 -7.13
C ASP A 351 42.16 8.07 -7.87
N LYS A 352 41.49 7.13 -7.19
CA LYS A 352 40.40 6.37 -7.78
C LYS A 352 39.18 7.25 -8.06
N GLY A 353 38.81 8.10 -7.10
CA GLY A 353 37.71 9.05 -7.24
C GLY A 353 37.92 10.04 -8.40
N GLY A 354 39.14 10.55 -8.54
CA GLY A 354 39.54 11.45 -9.62
C GLY A 354 39.52 10.78 -11.00
N SER A 355 39.96 9.53 -11.08
CA SER A 355 39.90 8.73 -12.32
C SER A 355 38.45 8.57 -12.82
N TYR A 356 37.53 8.14 -11.94
CA TYR A 356 36.11 8.05 -12.29
C TYR A 356 35.48 9.40 -12.65
N LEU A 357 35.87 10.46 -11.95
CA LEU A 357 35.39 11.81 -12.24
C LEU A 357 35.78 12.27 -13.65
N GLN A 358 37.04 12.05 -14.07
CA GLN A 358 37.49 12.39 -15.42
C GLN A 358 36.74 11.58 -16.48
N GLU A 359 36.56 10.28 -16.25
CA GLU A 359 35.78 9.43 -17.14
C GLU A 359 34.34 9.94 -17.28
N LEU A 360 33.65 10.23 -16.17
CA LEU A 360 32.28 10.72 -16.21
C LEU A 360 32.15 12.10 -16.87
N LEU A 361 33.15 12.98 -16.74
CA LEU A 361 33.17 14.28 -17.41
C LEU A 361 33.33 14.18 -18.93
N SER A 362 33.91 13.09 -19.44
CA SER A 362 34.09 12.83 -20.87
C SER A 362 32.84 12.32 -21.58
N VAL A 363 31.82 11.89 -20.82
CA VAL A 363 30.56 11.35 -21.35
C VAL A 363 29.50 12.45 -21.38
N GLU A 364 28.52 12.34 -22.28
CA GLU A 364 27.36 13.24 -22.28
C GLU A 364 26.57 13.11 -20.98
N ASN A 365 26.29 14.25 -20.34
CA ASN A 365 25.60 14.34 -19.06
C ASN A 365 24.42 15.30 -19.17
N ASN A 366 23.30 14.93 -18.55
CA ASN A 366 22.20 15.87 -18.42
C ASN A 366 22.56 17.02 -17.46
N HIS A 367 21.75 18.08 -17.46
CA HIS A 367 22.01 19.29 -16.68
C HIS A 367 22.20 19.00 -15.17
N THR A 368 21.40 18.10 -14.60
CA THR A 368 21.50 17.71 -13.18
C THR A 368 22.77 16.92 -12.89
N GLU A 369 23.12 15.95 -13.74
CA GLU A 369 24.35 15.16 -13.63
C GLU A 369 25.59 16.07 -13.68
N LYS A 370 25.62 17.03 -14.62
CA LYS A 370 26.71 18.00 -14.74
C LYS A 370 26.89 18.82 -13.45
N GLY A 371 25.78 19.28 -12.85
CA GLY A 371 25.83 20.01 -11.59
C GLY A 371 26.44 19.18 -10.46
N ASN A 372 26.09 17.90 -10.38
CA ASN A 372 26.66 17.02 -9.37
C ASN A 372 28.14 16.71 -9.63
N LEU A 373 28.53 16.48 -10.88
CA LEU A 373 29.95 16.28 -11.23
C LEU A 373 30.78 17.51 -10.87
N LEU A 374 30.26 18.72 -11.08
CA LEU A 374 30.93 19.97 -10.67
C LEU A 374 31.04 20.10 -9.15
N LEU A 375 30.00 19.72 -8.40
CA LEU A 375 30.06 19.66 -6.93
C LEU A 375 31.19 18.73 -6.47
N TYR A 376 31.22 17.49 -6.96
CA TYR A 376 32.25 16.53 -6.55
C TYR A 376 33.64 16.86 -7.08
N LYS A 377 33.76 17.51 -8.24
CA LYS A 377 35.03 18.10 -8.72
C LYS A 377 35.52 19.21 -7.78
N GLY A 378 34.62 20.05 -7.29
CA GLY A 378 34.92 21.05 -6.27
C GLY A 378 35.43 20.42 -4.97
N ILE A 379 34.74 19.39 -4.45
CA ILE A 379 35.15 18.65 -3.26
C ILE A 379 36.51 17.97 -3.46
N TYR A 380 36.74 17.38 -4.64
CA TYR A 380 38.00 16.77 -5.02
C TYR A 380 39.16 17.76 -4.95
N TYR A 381 39.03 18.95 -5.57
CA TYR A 381 40.06 19.98 -5.50
C TYR A 381 40.26 20.53 -4.09
N TYR A 382 39.18 20.68 -3.32
CA TYR A 382 39.27 21.09 -1.92
C TYR A 382 40.11 20.10 -1.10
N LYS A 383 39.86 18.79 -1.24
CA LYS A 383 40.63 17.74 -0.56
C LYS A 383 42.10 17.67 -1.01
N ARG A 384 42.41 18.13 -2.23
CA ARG A 384 43.79 18.31 -2.74
C ARG A 384 44.43 19.64 -2.32
N ASN A 385 43.77 20.45 -1.50
CA ASN A 385 44.22 21.79 -1.10
C ASN A 385 44.34 22.79 -2.27
N GLU A 386 43.59 22.57 -3.36
CA GLU A 386 43.52 23.44 -4.55
C GLU A 386 42.29 24.38 -4.45
N LYS A 387 42.27 25.25 -3.44
CA LYS A 387 41.07 26.03 -3.04
C LYS A 387 40.47 26.91 -4.13
N ASP A 388 41.29 27.55 -4.97
CA ASP A 388 40.79 28.43 -6.03
C ASP A 388 39.99 27.65 -7.09
N LYS A 389 40.51 26.50 -7.52
CA LYS A 389 39.82 25.60 -8.47
C LYS A 389 38.56 25.00 -7.86
N ALA A 390 38.61 24.67 -6.57
CA ALA A 390 37.46 24.18 -5.83
C ALA A 390 36.33 25.22 -5.82
N LEU A 391 36.66 26.47 -5.48
CA LEU A 391 35.71 27.57 -5.42
C LEU A 391 35.05 27.85 -6.78
N GLU A 392 35.81 27.82 -7.86
CA GLU A 392 35.28 27.97 -9.22
C GLU A 392 34.24 26.88 -9.55
N CYS A 393 34.60 25.60 -9.33
CA CYS A 393 33.71 24.48 -9.60
C CYS A 393 32.42 24.53 -8.76
N LEU A 394 32.55 24.89 -7.48
CA LEU A 394 31.41 24.97 -6.55
C LEU A 394 30.45 26.11 -6.92
N LYS A 395 30.95 27.27 -7.37
CA LYS A 395 30.12 28.37 -7.89
C LYS A 395 29.38 27.97 -9.16
N GLN A 396 30.01 27.22 -10.06
CA GLN A 396 29.33 26.69 -11.24
C GLN A 396 28.25 25.67 -10.83
N ALA A 397 28.54 24.81 -9.85
CA ALA A 397 27.58 23.84 -9.33
C ALA A 397 26.35 24.52 -8.69
N SER A 398 26.53 25.61 -7.91
CA SER A 398 25.41 26.34 -7.29
C SER A 398 24.45 26.97 -8.31
N ASN A 399 24.93 27.29 -9.51
CA ASN A 399 24.09 27.85 -10.58
C ASN A 399 23.24 26.79 -11.28
N ILE A 400 23.61 25.52 -11.15
CA ILE A 400 23.01 24.39 -11.87
C ILE A 400 22.08 23.57 -10.97
N LEU A 401 22.53 23.31 -9.73
CA LEU A 401 21.85 22.45 -8.78
C LEU A 401 20.61 23.15 -8.21
N LYS A 402 19.54 22.38 -8.05
CA LYS A 402 18.26 22.87 -7.49
C LYS A 402 17.87 22.21 -6.17
N ALA A 403 18.40 21.02 -5.89
CA ALA A 403 18.06 20.27 -4.70
C ALA A 403 18.56 20.99 -3.44
N PRO A 404 17.68 21.29 -2.46
CA PRO A 404 18.05 22.02 -1.24
C PRO A 404 19.25 21.41 -0.51
N TYR A 405 19.27 20.09 -0.35
CA TYR A 405 20.38 19.39 0.32
C TYR A 405 21.72 19.57 -0.41
N GLN A 406 21.71 19.51 -1.74
CA GLN A 406 22.92 19.65 -2.55
C GLN A 406 23.43 21.09 -2.51
N LEU A 407 22.53 22.08 -2.53
CA LEU A 407 22.87 23.49 -2.39
C LEU A 407 23.48 23.79 -1.02
N GLN A 408 22.94 23.22 0.07
CA GLN A 408 23.56 23.31 1.40
C GLN A 408 24.97 22.72 1.42
N LYS A 409 25.17 21.56 0.78
CA LYS A 409 26.50 20.94 0.64
C LYS A 409 27.47 21.82 -0.16
N VAL A 410 27.04 22.43 -1.26
CA VAL A 410 27.84 23.39 -2.03
C VAL A 410 28.23 24.59 -1.17
N GLN A 411 27.27 25.20 -0.48
CA GLN A 411 27.51 26.37 0.39
C GLN A 411 28.49 26.07 1.51
N TYR A 412 28.40 24.88 2.13
CA TYR A 412 29.36 24.42 3.12
C TYR A 412 30.79 24.43 2.57
N TYR A 413 31.03 23.80 1.41
CA TYR A 413 32.38 23.74 0.83
C TYR A 413 32.87 25.11 0.32
N ILE A 414 31.98 25.97 -0.18
CA ILE A 414 32.36 27.36 -0.53
C ILE A 414 32.90 28.10 0.71
N LYS A 415 32.22 27.96 1.85
CA LYS A 415 32.66 28.56 3.12
C LYS A 415 34.00 27.99 3.61
N MET A 416 34.29 26.72 3.34
CA MET A 416 35.57 26.09 3.71
C MET A 416 36.73 26.50 2.78
N CYS A 417 36.42 26.93 1.55
CA CYS A 417 37.43 27.40 0.59
C CYS A 417 37.76 28.90 0.75
N SER A 418 36.78 29.69 1.21
CA SER A 418 36.93 31.14 1.49
C SER A 418 37.66 31.35 2.81
#